data_AF-A0A8D8QHA8-F1
#
_entry.id   AF-A0A8D8QHA8-F1
#
_cell.length_a   1.000
_cell.length_b   1.000
_cell.length_c   1.000
_cell.angle_alpha   90.00
_cell.angle_beta   90.00
_cell.angle_gamma   90.00
#
_symmetry.space_group_name_H-M   'P 1'
#
loop_
_entity.id
_entity.type
_entity.pdbx_description
1 polymer ?
#
loop_
_entity_poly.entity_id
_entity_poly.type
_entity_poly.pdbx_seq_one_letter_code
_entity_poly.pdbx_strand_id
1 'polypeptide(L)'
;MEDDLQDEIEVLDKTWQKLTAKVHQEGFREGADEGRTKSFQLGFDQGYALGLDAAFTQACYNGALRTLKSISNPCPPDHLEEVASPDKAMCQICILPNQRPDSLAELKEWQKSVTNNEELVKKYEEINKVLGRDVVNTYRLIFIS
;
A
#
# COMPACT_ATOMS: atom_id res chain seq x y z
N MET A 1 49.43 -45.58 20.91
CA MET A 1 48.24 -45.72 21.77
C MET A 1 47.82 -44.39 22.38
N GLU A 2 48.68 -43.61 23.05
CA GLU A 2 48.35 -42.23 23.47
C GLU A 2 48.31 -41.23 22.29
N ASP A 3 49.23 -41.34 21.33
CA ASP A 3 49.22 -40.50 20.11
C ASP A 3 47.95 -40.70 19.27
N ASP A 4 47.49 -41.94 19.12
CA ASP A 4 46.29 -42.26 18.31
C ASP A 4 45.01 -41.63 18.90
N LEU A 5 44.94 -41.54 20.23
CA LEU A 5 43.79 -40.94 20.92
C LEU A 5 43.80 -39.41 20.78
N GLN A 6 45.00 -38.80 20.79
CA GLN A 6 45.16 -37.36 20.63
C GLN A 6 44.76 -36.91 19.21
N ASP A 7 45.14 -37.68 18.19
CA ASP A 7 44.76 -37.43 16.80
C ASP A 7 43.25 -37.56 16.60
N GLU A 8 42.62 -38.56 17.22
CA GLU A 8 41.18 -38.78 17.12
C GLU A 8 40.38 -37.63 17.76
N ILE A 9 40.84 -37.12 18.92
CA ILE A 9 40.26 -35.94 19.58
C ILE A 9 40.39 -34.69 18.69
N GLU A 10 41.53 -34.49 18.04
CA GLU A 10 41.77 -33.33 17.19
C GLU A 10 40.88 -33.35 15.92
N VAL A 11 40.66 -34.54 15.35
CA VAL A 11 39.73 -34.73 14.22
C VAL A 11 38.29 -34.44 14.63
N LEU A 12 37.87 -34.89 15.82
CA LEU A 12 36.53 -34.63 16.35
C LEU A 12 36.30 -33.15 16.60
N ASP A 13 37.25 -32.44 17.20
CA ASP A 13 37.14 -31.00 17.46
C ASP A 13 37.06 -30.20 16.14
N LYS A 14 37.93 -30.50 15.16
CA LYS A 14 37.86 -29.89 13.83
C LYS A 14 36.53 -30.16 13.12
N THR A 15 35.97 -31.35 13.30
CA THR A 15 34.68 -31.73 12.72
C THR A 15 33.54 -30.96 13.39
N TRP A 16 33.56 -30.85 14.71
CA TRP A 16 32.58 -30.10 15.49
C TRP A 16 32.59 -28.61 15.15
N GLN A 17 33.78 -28.01 15.05
CA GLN A 17 33.95 -26.61 14.65
C GLN A 17 33.40 -26.36 13.24
N LYS A 18 33.69 -27.24 12.28
CA LYS A 18 33.14 -27.14 10.91
C LYS A 18 31.62 -27.25 10.89
N LEU A 19 31.05 -28.18 11.66
CA LEU A 19 29.61 -28.35 11.75
C LEU A 19 28.95 -27.09 12.34
N THR A 20 29.49 -26.61 13.46
CA THR A 20 28.97 -25.45 14.18
C THR A 20 29.08 -24.17 13.34
N ALA A 21 30.19 -23.98 12.61
CA ALA A 21 30.36 -22.85 11.71
C ALA A 21 29.33 -22.83 10.57
N LYS A 22 29.02 -23.99 9.99
CA LYS A 22 27.96 -24.11 8.97
C LYS A 22 26.59 -23.75 9.53
N VAL A 23 26.24 -24.30 10.69
CA VAL A 23 24.96 -24.03 11.35
C VAL A 23 24.80 -22.52 11.65
N HIS A 24 25.85 -21.87 12.15
CA HIS A 24 25.81 -20.42 12.38
C HIS A 24 25.64 -19.62 11.09
N GLN A 25 26.33 -20.00 10.02
CA GLN A 25 26.23 -19.31 8.73
C GLN A 25 24.82 -19.48 8.13
N GLU A 26 24.25 -20.67 8.23
CA GLU A 26 22.89 -20.95 7.77
C GLU A 26 21.85 -20.18 8.59
N GLY A 27 21.95 -20.20 9.92
CA GLY A 27 21.06 -19.43 10.79
C GLY A 27 21.13 -17.92 10.55
N PHE A 28 22.31 -17.37 10.25
CA PHE A 28 22.45 -15.96 9.87
C PHE A 28 21.77 -15.66 8.53
N ARG A 29 21.95 -16.54 7.53
CA ARG A 29 21.32 -16.38 6.20
C ARG A 29 19.80 -16.45 6.30
N GLU A 30 19.28 -17.44 7.02
CA GLU A 30 17.84 -17.60 7.24
C GLU A 30 17.25 -16.40 7.99
N GLY A 31 17.91 -15.93 9.06
CA GLY A 31 17.47 -14.76 9.81
C GLY A 31 17.45 -13.48 8.95
N ALA A 32 18.44 -13.30 8.08
CA ALA A 32 18.50 -12.17 7.15
C ALA A 32 17.39 -12.25 6.08
N ASP A 33 17.13 -13.43 5.53
CA ASP A 33 16.07 -13.67 4.53
C ASP A 33 14.68 -13.47 5.13
N GLU A 34 14.45 -13.98 6.34
CA GLU A 34 13.19 -13.82 7.04
C GLU A 34 12.95 -12.37 7.46
N GLY A 35 13.98 -11.66 7.91
CA GLY A 35 13.91 -10.22 8.22
C GLY A 35 13.53 -9.38 7.00
N ARG A 36 14.11 -9.68 5.83
CA ARG A 36 13.74 -9.02 4.56
C ARG A 36 12.31 -9.33 4.16
N THR A 37 11.91 -10.60 4.23
CA THR A 37 10.57 -11.06 3.85
C THR A 37 9.49 -10.43 4.73
N LYS A 38 9.70 -10.40 6.07
CA LYS A 38 8.77 -9.76 7.01
C LYS A 38 8.62 -8.27 6.74
N SER A 39 9.72 -7.57 6.51
CA SER A 39 9.71 -6.13 6.23
C SER A 39 9.00 -5.83 4.90
N PHE A 40 9.24 -6.65 3.87
CA PHE A 40 8.58 -6.52 2.57
C PHE A 40 7.07 -6.78 2.68
N GLN A 41 6.68 -7.86 3.35
CA GLN A 41 5.27 -8.24 3.48
C GLN A 41 4.47 -7.15 4.21
N LEU A 42 5.04 -6.57 5.28
CA LEU A 42 4.40 -5.46 5.98
C LEU A 42 4.14 -4.26 5.06
N GLY A 43 5.14 -3.86 4.26
CA GLY A 43 4.99 -2.77 3.31
C GLY A 43 3.99 -3.09 2.19
N PHE A 44 3.99 -4.34 1.72
CA PHE A 44 3.03 -4.83 0.73
C PHE A 44 1.61 -4.80 1.28
N ASP A 45 1.37 -5.35 2.47
CA ASP A 45 0.04 -5.43 3.09
C ASP A 45 -0.53 -4.02 3.33
N GLN A 46 0.29 -3.10 3.82
CA GLN A 46 -0.09 -1.70 3.99
C GLN A 46 -0.44 -1.05 2.64
N GLY A 47 0.41 -1.21 1.63
CA GLY A 47 0.17 -0.67 0.29
C GLY A 47 -1.07 -1.27 -0.37
N TYR A 48 -1.29 -2.56 -0.20
CA TYR A 48 -2.44 -3.29 -0.73
C TYR A 48 -3.74 -2.82 -0.06
N ALA A 49 -3.78 -2.71 1.27
CA ALA A 49 -4.95 -2.23 1.99
C ALA A 49 -5.36 -0.81 1.54
N LEU A 50 -4.39 0.10 1.47
CA LEU A 50 -4.61 1.47 1.00
C LEU A 50 -5.08 1.51 -0.47
N GLY A 51 -4.44 0.71 -1.33
CA GLY A 51 -4.80 0.63 -2.74
C GLY A 51 -6.21 0.07 -2.98
N LEU A 52 -6.58 -0.97 -2.22
CA LEU A 52 -7.90 -1.59 -2.30
C LEU A 52 -9.01 -0.61 -1.89
N ASP A 53 -8.83 0.08 -0.76
CA ASP A 53 -9.81 1.03 -0.24
C ASP A 53 -10.06 2.20 -1.22
N ALA A 54 -8.97 2.77 -1.75
CA ALA A 54 -9.04 3.83 -2.75
C ALA A 54 -9.76 3.36 -4.04
N ALA A 55 -9.36 2.21 -4.58
CA ALA A 55 -9.95 1.66 -5.80
C ALA A 55 -11.43 1.31 -5.63
N PHE A 56 -11.81 0.74 -4.47
CA PHE A 56 -13.19 0.38 -4.17
C PHE A 56 -14.10 1.61 -4.05
N THR A 57 -13.65 2.63 -3.32
CA THR A 57 -14.35 3.92 -3.18
C THR A 57 -14.63 4.54 -4.54
N GLN A 58 -13.64 4.50 -5.42
CA GLN A 58 -13.75 5.06 -6.74
C GLN A 58 -14.64 4.25 -7.68
N ALA A 59 -14.61 2.92 -7.58
CA ALA A 59 -15.54 2.06 -8.30
C ALA A 59 -17.00 2.37 -7.91
N CYS A 60 -17.26 2.60 -6.61
CA CYS A 60 -18.57 3.03 -6.13
C CYS A 60 -19.00 4.38 -6.74
N TYR A 61 -18.09 5.36 -6.81
CA TYR A 61 -18.33 6.65 -7.45
C TYR A 61 -18.73 6.49 -8.92
N ASN A 62 -17.91 5.79 -9.70
CA ASN A 62 -18.18 5.56 -11.13
C ASN A 62 -19.50 4.82 -11.34
N GLY A 63 -19.80 3.83 -10.49
CA GLY A 63 -21.07 3.10 -10.54
C GLY A 63 -22.28 3.99 -10.27
N ALA A 64 -22.19 4.85 -9.24
CA ALA A 64 -23.25 5.82 -8.93
C ALA A 64 -23.45 6.82 -10.07
N LEU A 65 -22.38 7.35 -10.64
CA LEU A 65 -22.42 8.31 -11.74
C LEU A 65 -23.02 7.71 -13.02
N ARG A 66 -22.67 6.46 -13.35
CA ARG A 66 -23.30 5.70 -14.45
C ARG A 66 -24.80 5.51 -14.24
N THR A 67 -25.20 5.20 -13.02
CA THR A 67 -26.61 5.01 -12.64
C THR A 67 -27.38 6.33 -12.73
N LEU A 68 -26.77 7.44 -12.32
CA LEU A 68 -27.37 8.77 -12.48
C LEU A 68 -27.53 9.13 -13.96
N LYS A 69 -26.49 8.92 -14.78
CA LYS A 69 -26.56 9.13 -16.23
C LYS A 69 -27.64 8.29 -16.93
N SER A 70 -27.94 7.10 -16.41
CA SER A 70 -28.96 6.23 -17.01
C SER A 70 -30.39 6.54 -16.55
N ILE A 71 -30.57 7.17 -15.39
CA ILE A 71 -31.89 7.43 -14.79
C ILE A 71 -32.30 8.91 -14.92
N SER A 72 -31.35 9.87 -14.87
CA SER A 72 -31.66 11.29 -14.85
C SER A 72 -31.70 11.94 -16.24
N ASN A 73 -32.83 12.60 -16.52
CA ASN A 73 -32.96 13.64 -17.53
C ASN A 73 -33.40 14.90 -16.74
N PRO A 74 -32.49 15.83 -16.40
CA PRO A 74 -31.30 16.21 -17.15
C PRO A 74 -30.03 15.43 -16.78
N CYS A 75 -29.08 15.49 -17.72
CA CYS A 75 -27.72 14.99 -17.59
C CYS A 75 -27.06 15.50 -16.29
N PRO A 76 -26.32 14.67 -15.53
CA PRO A 76 -25.53 15.17 -14.42
C PRO A 76 -24.60 16.31 -14.89
N PRO A 77 -24.26 17.27 -14.00
CA PRO A 77 -23.43 18.42 -14.34
C PRO A 77 -22.14 18.02 -15.09
N ASP A 78 -21.76 18.78 -16.12
CA ASP A 78 -20.59 18.47 -16.99
C ASP A 78 -19.27 18.30 -16.22
N HIS A 79 -19.17 18.83 -15.01
CA HIS A 79 -18.00 18.69 -14.14
C HIS A 79 -17.92 17.34 -13.40
N LEU A 80 -18.94 16.48 -13.54
CA LEU A 80 -18.99 15.12 -12.99
C LEU A 80 -18.72 14.11 -14.10
N GLU A 81 -17.45 13.75 -14.25
CA GLU A 81 -17.00 12.76 -15.23
C GLU A 81 -16.69 11.42 -14.58
N GLU A 82 -16.87 10.34 -15.35
CA GLU A 82 -16.33 9.04 -14.93
C GLU A 82 -14.82 9.14 -14.92
N VAL A 83 -14.21 8.60 -13.88
CA VAL A 83 -12.76 8.57 -13.86
C VAL A 83 -12.30 7.41 -14.74
N ALA A 84 -11.68 7.76 -15.87
CA ALA A 84 -11.25 6.83 -16.91
C ALA A 84 -10.18 5.82 -16.44
N SER A 85 -9.39 6.16 -15.44
CA SER A 85 -8.37 5.27 -14.85
C SER A 85 -8.49 5.26 -13.32
N PRO A 86 -9.40 4.42 -12.76
CA PRO A 86 -9.64 4.35 -11.32
C PRO A 86 -8.42 3.95 -10.50
N ASP A 87 -7.59 3.08 -11.07
CA ASP A 87 -6.29 2.67 -10.54
C ASP A 87 -5.29 3.83 -10.40
N LYS A 88 -5.53 4.96 -11.07
CA LYS A 88 -4.60 6.10 -11.15
C LYS A 88 -5.16 7.40 -10.58
N ALA A 89 -6.43 7.46 -10.19
CA ALA A 89 -7.03 8.75 -9.86
C ALA A 89 -6.67 9.29 -8.48
N MET A 90 -6.07 8.46 -7.64
CA MET A 90 -5.44 8.92 -6.40
C MET A 90 -3.92 9.10 -6.56
N CYS A 91 -3.37 8.69 -7.72
CA CYS A 91 -1.96 8.85 -8.05
C CYS A 91 -1.74 10.26 -8.63
N GLN A 92 -1.32 11.19 -7.77
CA GLN A 92 -1.04 12.56 -8.18
C GLN A 92 0.06 12.65 -9.27
N ILE A 93 1.05 11.75 -9.23
CA ILE A 93 2.07 11.63 -10.30
C ILE A 93 1.43 11.30 -11.65
N CYS A 94 0.42 10.44 -11.63
CA CYS A 94 -0.27 9.97 -12.82
C CYS A 94 -1.20 11.05 -13.39
N ILE A 95 -1.76 11.90 -12.53
CA ILE A 95 -2.65 13.01 -12.92
C ILE A 95 -1.84 14.21 -13.41
N LEU A 96 -0.72 14.53 -12.75
CA LEU A 96 0.12 15.69 -13.02
C LEU A 96 1.57 15.24 -13.29
N PRO A 97 1.84 14.56 -14.42
CA PRO A 97 3.16 14.02 -14.72
C PRO A 97 4.26 15.09 -14.82
N ASN A 98 3.87 16.34 -15.11
CA ASN A 98 4.78 17.48 -15.24
C ASN A 98 5.10 18.17 -13.90
N GLN A 99 4.44 17.80 -12.81
CA GLN A 99 4.66 18.36 -11.47
C GLN A 99 5.28 17.32 -10.53
N ARG A 100 6.05 16.38 -11.09
CA ARG A 100 6.66 15.31 -10.32
C ARG A 100 7.65 15.90 -9.32
N PRO A 101 7.46 15.70 -8.00
CA PRO A 101 8.44 16.14 -7.02
C PRO A 101 9.75 15.36 -7.19
N ASP A 102 10.87 16.04 -6.97
CA ASP A 102 12.22 15.52 -7.18
C ASP A 102 12.64 14.55 -6.06
N SER A 103 11.96 14.62 -4.91
CA SER A 103 12.23 13.77 -3.75
C SER A 103 11.01 13.02 -3.21
N LEU A 104 11.28 11.90 -2.53
CA LEU A 104 10.25 11.11 -1.85
C LEU A 104 9.58 11.88 -0.70
N ALA A 105 10.30 12.80 -0.06
CA ALA A 105 9.78 13.63 1.02
C ALA A 105 8.73 14.63 0.50
N GLU A 106 9.05 15.34 -0.59
CA GLU A 106 8.13 16.26 -1.26
C GLU A 106 6.92 15.52 -1.84
N LEU A 107 7.09 14.30 -2.36
CA LEU A 107 5.98 13.47 -2.81
C LEU A 107 4.99 13.18 -1.69
N LYS A 108 5.48 12.84 -0.49
CA LYS A 108 4.63 12.56 0.68
C LYS A 108 3.92 13.82 1.16
N GLU A 109 4.60 14.96 1.18
CA GLU A 109 4.02 16.26 1.53
C GLU A 109 2.91 16.67 0.55
N TRP A 110 3.17 16.49 -0.75
CA TRP A 110 2.24 16.80 -1.83
C TRP A 110 1.03 15.87 -1.84
N GLN A 111 1.22 14.58 -1.58
CA GLN A 111 0.10 13.65 -1.41
C GLN A 111 -0.76 14.01 -0.19
N LYS A 112 -0.15 14.49 0.91
CA LYS A 112 -0.87 14.98 2.10
C LYS A 112 -1.68 16.26 1.84
N SER A 113 -1.13 17.20 1.08
CA SER A 113 -1.85 18.44 0.76
C SER A 113 -3.04 18.20 -0.19
N VAL A 114 -2.96 17.19 -1.05
CA VAL A 114 -4.06 16.80 -1.94
C VAL A 114 -5.05 15.81 -1.29
N THR A 115 -4.67 15.04 -0.25
CA THR A 115 -5.64 14.25 0.54
C THR A 115 -6.54 15.12 1.41
N ASN A 116 -6.11 16.34 1.75
CA ASN A 116 -6.94 17.39 2.35
C ASN A 116 -7.76 18.18 1.31
N ASN A 117 -7.96 17.65 0.10
CA ASN A 117 -8.71 18.36 -0.92
C ASN A 117 -10.21 18.38 -0.57
N GLU A 118 -10.58 19.39 0.23
CA GLU A 118 -11.94 19.71 0.63
C GLU A 118 -12.91 19.75 -0.57
N GLU A 119 -12.42 20.05 -1.78
CA GLU A 119 -13.27 20.03 -2.98
C GLU A 119 -13.70 18.62 -3.39
N LEU A 120 -12.84 17.61 -3.24
CA LEU A 120 -13.22 16.22 -3.50
C LEU A 120 -14.25 15.77 -2.47
N VAL A 121 -14.02 16.07 -1.19
CA VAL A 121 -14.96 15.76 -0.10
C VAL A 121 -16.30 16.45 -0.34
N LYS A 122 -16.31 17.75 -0.69
CA LYS A 122 -17.54 18.49 -1.03
C LYS A 122 -18.26 17.90 -2.25
N LYS A 123 -17.54 17.52 -3.31
CA LYS A 123 -18.15 16.86 -4.49
C LYS A 123 -18.81 15.53 -4.11
N TYR A 124 -18.20 14.76 -3.21
CA TYR A 124 -18.80 13.53 -2.68
C TYR A 124 -20.04 13.80 -1.82
N GLU A 125 -20.00 14.82 -0.96
CA GLU A 125 -21.15 15.24 -0.15
C GLU A 125 -22.34 15.71 -1.01
N GLU A 126 -22.08 16.44 -2.09
CA GLU A 126 -23.11 16.88 -3.03
C GLU A 126 -23.75 15.69 -3.75
N ILE A 127 -22.97 14.72 -4.21
CA ILE A 127 -23.49 13.51 -4.85
C ILE A 127 -24.28 12.67 -3.85
N ASN A 128 -23.83 12.58 -2.59
CA ASN A 128 -24.56 11.84 -1.55
C ASN A 128 -25.90 12.48 -1.21
N LYS A 129 -25.99 13.82 -1.21
CA LYS A 129 -27.26 14.56 -1.10
C LYS A 129 -28.19 14.25 -2.27
N VAL A 130 -27.66 14.19 -3.50
CA VAL A 130 -28.44 13.82 -4.70
C VAL A 130 -28.94 12.38 -4.64
N LEU A 131 -28.15 11.47 -4.05
CA LEU A 131 -28.48 10.04 -3.93
C LEU A 131 -29.34 9.68 -2.71
N GLY A 132 -29.63 10.63 -1.81
CA GLY A 132 -30.47 10.41 -0.62
C GLY A 132 -29.93 9.38 0.36
N ARG A 133 -28.60 9.19 0.42
CA ARG A 133 -27.94 8.24 1.35
C ARG A 133 -27.19 8.97 2.45
N ASP A 134 -27.56 8.73 3.70
CA ASP A 134 -26.78 9.09 4.89
C ASP A 134 -25.62 8.10 5.07
N VAL A 135 -24.46 8.40 4.50
CA VAL A 135 -23.22 7.63 4.75
C VAL A 135 -22.27 8.46 5.61
N VAL A 136 -22.72 8.82 6.82
CA VAL A 136 -21.91 9.56 7.80
C VAL A 136 -20.77 8.72 8.39
N ASN A 137 -20.68 7.42 8.11
CA ASN A 137 -19.77 6.52 8.83
C ASN A 137 -18.57 5.95 8.07
N THR A 138 -18.38 6.24 6.78
CA THR A 138 -17.23 5.62 6.07
C THR A 138 -15.95 6.46 6.18
N TYR A 139 -16.04 7.79 6.26
CA TYR A 139 -14.85 8.66 6.22
C TYR A 139 -14.29 9.06 7.59
N ARG A 140 -15.00 8.84 8.70
CA ARG A 140 -14.49 9.21 10.02
C ARG A 140 -13.35 8.30 10.51
N LEU A 141 -13.14 7.16 9.86
CA LEU A 141 -12.05 6.22 10.14
C LEU A 141 -10.80 6.47 9.27
N ILE A 142 -10.87 7.34 8.26
CA ILE A 142 -9.81 7.50 7.24
C ILE A 142 -8.74 8.54 7.63
N PHE A 143 -8.98 9.40 8.62
CA PHE A 143 -8.12 10.56 8.89
C PHE A 143 -7.52 10.65 10.31
N ILE A 144 -7.69 9.60 11.14
CA ILE A 144 -6.99 9.48 12.43
C ILE A 144 -6.24 8.13 12.41
N SER A 145 -5.15 8.06 11.65
CA SER A 145 -4.14 6.99 11.71
C SER A 145 -2.83 7.51 11.12
#